data_AF-X0USX2-F1
#
_entry.id   AF-X0USX2-F1
#
_cell.length_a   1.000
_cell.length_b   1.000
_cell.length_c   1.000
_cell.angle_alpha   90.00
_cell.angle_beta   90.00
_cell.angle_gamma   90.00
#
_symmetry.space_group_name_H-M   'P 1'
#
loop_
_entity.id
_entity.type
_entity.pdbx_description
1 polymer ?
#
loop_
_entity_poly.entity_id
_entity_poly.type
_entity_poly.pdbx_seq_one_letter_code
_entity_poly.pdbx_strand_id
1 'polypeptide(L)'
;AEDMIANEAVAVASYVEGDVAVVLGQGGSKALIRRKGDRYKCEPVAGDPLELGGILAGLQADAEGYLAASDVLAATIDHTWPDPLERIWRAHLGLVERPSDVIVSLKEGHNFGSQSFAGQVEVASTHGGLRNSESVTFIMSTIGPLPPVMRSRDIPANMRELTDRPWPLGK
;
A
#
# COMPACT_ATOMS: atom_id res chain seq x y z
N ALA A 1 -10.00 15.27 3.88
CA ALA A 1 -8.65 14.74 3.56
C ALA A 1 -7.60 15.84 3.64
N GLU A 2 -7.85 17.01 3.06
CA GLU A 2 -6.97 18.19 3.12
C GLU A 2 -6.65 18.63 4.56
N ASP A 3 -7.67 18.71 5.43
CA ASP A 3 -7.44 19.02 6.86
C ASP A 3 -6.53 18.01 7.57
N MET A 4 -6.60 16.74 7.17
CA MET A 4 -5.77 15.70 7.77
C MET A 4 -4.32 15.83 7.34
N ILE A 5 -4.05 16.06 6.06
CA ILE A 5 -2.66 16.18 5.57
C ILE A 5 -1.99 17.47 6.04
N ALA A 6 -2.76 18.48 6.46
CA ALA A 6 -2.25 19.68 7.13
C ALA A 6 -1.69 19.41 8.54
N ASN A 7 -2.07 18.28 9.17
CA ASN A 7 -1.50 17.86 10.43
C ASN A 7 -0.08 17.31 10.22
N GLU A 8 0.88 17.82 10.99
CA GLU A 8 2.29 17.43 10.87
C GLU A 8 2.55 15.94 11.13
N ALA A 9 1.68 15.27 11.89
CA ALA A 9 1.73 13.84 12.19
C ALA A 9 1.35 12.97 10.99
N VAL A 10 0.66 13.51 9.97
CA VAL A 10 0.20 12.76 8.81
C VAL A 10 1.24 12.82 7.71
N ALA A 11 1.66 11.65 7.22
CA ALA A 11 2.59 11.54 6.10
C ALA A 11 1.87 11.60 4.76
N VAL A 12 0.79 10.81 4.65
CA VAL A 12 -0.05 10.70 3.44
C VAL A 12 -1.51 10.54 3.87
N ALA A 13 -2.42 11.18 3.15
CA ALA A 13 -3.86 10.96 3.26
C ALA A 13 -4.40 10.48 1.91
N SER A 14 -5.40 9.61 1.92
CA SER A 14 -6.09 9.17 0.72
C SER A 14 -7.60 9.16 0.88
N TYR A 15 -8.29 9.36 -0.23
CA TYR A 15 -9.75 9.25 -0.35
C TYR A 15 -10.10 8.77 -1.76
N VAL A 16 -11.38 8.58 -2.07
CA VAL A 16 -11.83 8.18 -3.41
C VAL A 16 -12.78 9.17 -4.05
N GLU A 17 -12.65 9.33 -5.36
CA GLU A 17 -13.61 10.02 -6.24
C GLU A 17 -14.03 9.01 -7.34
N GLY A 18 -15.20 8.39 -7.17
CA GLY A 18 -15.62 7.30 -8.05
C GLY A 18 -14.72 6.07 -7.90
N ASP A 19 -14.04 5.68 -8.98
CA ASP A 19 -13.11 4.54 -9.03
C ASP A 19 -11.62 4.95 -8.91
N VAL A 20 -11.39 6.24 -8.62
CA VAL A 20 -10.06 6.84 -8.52
C VAL A 20 -9.69 7.02 -7.06
N ALA A 21 -8.57 6.46 -6.64
CA ALA A 21 -7.99 6.79 -5.34
C ALA A 21 -7.14 8.04 -5.47
N VAL A 22 -7.46 9.06 -4.68
CA VAL A 22 -6.75 10.33 -4.62
C VAL A 22 -5.81 10.29 -3.43
N VAL A 23 -4.55 10.64 -3.65
CA VAL A 23 -3.49 10.66 -2.63
C VAL A 23 -3.00 12.07 -2.43
N LEU A 24 -2.92 12.49 -1.17
CA LEU A 24 -2.43 13.80 -0.75
C LEU A 24 -1.18 13.62 0.12
N GLY A 25 -0.16 14.40 -0.16
CA GLY A 25 1.05 14.52 0.65
C GLY A 25 1.22 15.94 1.17
N GLN A 26 2.25 16.15 1.99
CA GLN A 26 2.56 17.49 2.50
C GLN A 26 2.95 18.46 1.38
N GLY A 27 2.90 19.75 1.67
CA GLY A 27 3.24 20.80 0.70
C GLY A 27 2.27 20.92 -0.48
N GLY A 28 1.06 20.34 -0.36
CA GLY A 28 0.05 20.35 -1.42
C GLY A 28 0.31 19.33 -2.52
N SER A 29 1.18 18.34 -2.29
CA SER A 29 1.40 17.27 -3.27
C SER A 29 0.17 16.37 -3.40
N LYS A 30 -0.14 15.95 -4.63
CA LYS A 30 -1.34 15.22 -5.01
C LYS A 30 -1.06 14.28 -6.18
N ALA A 31 -1.58 13.06 -6.11
CA ALA A 31 -1.57 12.08 -7.19
C ALA A 31 -2.89 11.31 -7.28
N LEU A 32 -3.20 10.80 -8.47
CA LEU A 32 -4.37 9.95 -8.73
C LEU A 32 -3.92 8.53 -9.03
N ILE A 33 -4.59 7.55 -8.45
CA ILE A 33 -4.35 6.13 -8.69
C ILE A 33 -5.59 5.52 -9.35
N ARG A 34 -5.37 4.93 -10.52
CA ARG A 34 -6.38 4.20 -11.29
C ARG A 34 -5.99 2.74 -11.40
N ARG A 35 -6.99 1.88 -11.53
CA ARG A 35 -6.80 0.44 -11.75
C ARG A 35 -7.51 -0.01 -13.02
N LYS A 36 -6.87 -0.90 -13.78
CA LYS A 36 -7.46 -1.61 -14.92
C LYS A 36 -7.01 -3.08 -14.84
N GLY A 37 -7.91 -3.97 -14.44
CA GLY A 37 -7.57 -5.38 -14.23
C GLY A 37 -6.50 -5.57 -13.14
N ASP A 38 -5.35 -6.09 -13.51
CA ASP A 38 -4.15 -6.29 -12.69
C ASP A 38 -3.10 -5.19 -12.89
N ARG A 39 -3.48 -4.06 -13.47
CA ARG A 39 -2.58 -2.95 -13.76
C ARG A 39 -3.00 -1.67 -13.04
N TYR A 40 -2.03 -0.82 -12.76
CA TYR A 40 -2.22 0.47 -12.09
C TYR A 40 -1.61 1.61 -12.89
N LYS A 41 -2.24 2.77 -12.80
CA LYS A 41 -1.70 4.04 -13.32
C LYS A 41 -1.65 5.03 -12.17
N CYS A 42 -0.50 5.69 -12.01
CA CYS A 42 -0.32 6.79 -11.07
C CYS A 42 -0.11 8.08 -11.86
N GLU A 43 -0.94 9.09 -11.62
CA GLU A 43 -0.92 10.36 -12.31
C GLU A 43 -0.62 11.48 -11.30
N PRO A 44 0.62 12.02 -11.26
CA PRO A 44 0.92 13.15 -10.39
C PRO A 44 0.15 14.38 -10.88
N VAL A 45 -0.55 15.05 -9.96
CA VAL A 45 -1.29 16.29 -10.21
C VAL A 45 -0.48 17.49 -9.75
N ALA A 46 0.17 17.37 -8.59
CA ALA A 46 1.08 18.37 -8.04
C ALA A 46 2.12 17.66 -7.18
N GLY A 47 3.42 17.95 -7.35
CA GLY A 47 4.47 17.24 -6.62
C GLY A 47 4.40 15.71 -6.78
N ASP A 48 4.91 14.99 -5.79
CA ASP A 48 4.94 13.52 -5.79
C ASP A 48 4.73 12.99 -4.35
N PRO A 49 3.48 12.81 -3.91
CA PRO A 49 3.17 12.50 -2.51
C PRO A 49 3.66 11.11 -2.07
N LEU A 50 3.99 10.25 -3.03
CA LEU A 50 4.49 8.90 -2.79
C LEU A 50 5.95 8.73 -3.25
N GLU A 51 6.61 9.78 -3.74
CA GLU A 51 8.01 9.75 -4.19
C GLU A 51 8.27 8.66 -5.25
N LEU A 52 7.27 8.36 -6.09
CA LEU A 52 7.31 7.25 -7.05
C LEU A 52 7.78 7.65 -8.45
N GLY A 53 7.88 8.94 -8.77
CA GLY A 53 8.07 9.43 -10.13
C GLY A 53 9.29 8.81 -10.81
N GLY A 54 10.43 8.74 -10.11
CA GLY A 54 11.65 8.12 -10.64
C GLY A 54 11.54 6.62 -10.83
N ILE A 55 10.84 5.93 -9.92
CA ILE A 55 10.65 4.47 -9.97
C ILE A 55 9.72 4.10 -11.14
N LEU A 56 8.57 4.75 -11.25
CA LEU A 56 7.56 4.42 -12.27
C LEU A 56 8.02 4.78 -13.68
N ALA A 57 8.83 5.83 -13.83
CA ALA A 57 9.41 6.19 -15.13
C ALA A 57 10.35 5.11 -15.69
N GLY A 58 10.92 4.25 -14.83
CA GLY A 58 11.77 3.12 -15.23
C GLY A 58 11.00 1.88 -15.65
N LEU A 59 9.68 1.83 -15.45
CA LEU A 59 8.86 0.65 -15.71
C LEU A 59 8.21 0.70 -17.10
N GLN A 60 7.96 -0.48 -17.66
CA GLN A 60 7.29 -0.59 -18.95
C GLN A 60 5.77 -0.51 -18.76
N ALA A 61 5.18 0.55 -19.28
CA ALA A 61 3.73 0.73 -19.32
C ALA A 61 3.13 0.17 -20.61
N ASP A 62 1.84 -0.16 -20.59
CA ASP A 62 1.09 -0.37 -21.83
C ASP A 62 0.80 0.95 -22.57
N ALA A 63 0.11 0.84 -23.71
CA ALA A 63 -0.26 1.96 -24.56
C ALA A 63 -1.11 3.04 -23.86
N GLU A 64 -1.79 2.71 -22.77
CA GLU A 64 -2.63 3.64 -22.00
C GLU A 64 -1.90 4.19 -20.75
N GLY A 65 -0.65 3.78 -20.54
CA GLY A 65 0.17 4.20 -19.41
C GLY A 65 -0.05 3.38 -18.13
N TYR A 66 -0.68 2.20 -18.21
CA TYR A 66 -0.84 1.33 -17.05
C TYR A 66 0.35 0.37 -16.88
N LEU A 67 0.81 0.24 -15.64
CA LEU A 67 1.91 -0.60 -15.20
C LEU A 67 1.39 -1.90 -14.61
N ALA A 68 2.05 -3.03 -14.88
CA ALA A 68 1.68 -4.29 -14.27
C ALA A 68 1.85 -4.25 -12.75
N ALA A 69 0.88 -4.77 -11.99
CA ALA A 69 0.95 -4.77 -10.53
C ALA A 69 2.17 -5.55 -9.99
N SER A 70 2.61 -6.60 -10.68
CA SER A 70 3.84 -7.33 -10.33
C SER A 70 5.08 -6.43 -10.41
N ASP A 71 5.17 -5.61 -11.44
CA ASP A 71 6.35 -4.79 -11.71
C ASP A 71 6.44 -3.63 -10.72
N VAL A 72 5.28 -3.03 -10.39
CA VAL A 72 5.18 -2.02 -9.33
C VAL A 72 5.59 -2.60 -7.98
N LEU A 73 5.11 -3.79 -7.63
CA LEU A 73 5.49 -4.46 -6.38
C LEU A 73 7.00 -4.70 -6.33
N ALA A 74 7.57 -5.30 -7.37
CA ALA A 74 8.99 -5.59 -7.43
C ALA A 74 9.85 -4.33 -7.33
N ALA A 75 9.43 -3.25 -7.98
CA ALA A 75 10.17 -1.98 -7.99
C ALA A 75 10.04 -1.15 -6.71
N THR A 76 9.02 -1.43 -5.88
CA THR A 76 8.73 -0.65 -4.67
C THR A 76 8.91 -1.42 -3.37
N ILE A 77 9.29 -2.69 -3.40
CA ILE A 77 9.37 -3.51 -2.17
C ILE A 77 10.30 -2.91 -1.11
N ASP A 78 11.45 -2.38 -1.51
CA ASP A 78 12.42 -1.73 -0.60
C ASP A 78 12.21 -0.21 -0.50
N HIS A 79 11.19 0.32 -1.18
CA HIS A 79 10.83 1.73 -1.11
C HIS A 79 10.16 2.06 0.23
N THR A 80 10.17 3.33 0.64
CA THR A 80 9.46 3.79 1.85
C THR A 80 8.00 3.36 1.87
N TRP A 81 7.37 3.32 0.70
CA TRP A 81 6.00 2.86 0.50
C TRP A 81 6.01 1.61 -0.38
N PRO A 82 5.94 0.39 0.17
CA PRO A 82 5.90 -0.81 -0.64
C PRO A 82 4.52 -1.04 -1.23
N ASP A 83 4.49 -1.36 -2.53
CA ASP A 83 3.29 -1.61 -3.33
C ASP A 83 2.15 -0.59 -3.12
N PRO A 84 2.45 0.73 -3.15
CA PRO A 84 1.53 1.73 -2.62
C PRO A 84 0.30 1.90 -3.49
N LEU A 85 0.44 1.73 -4.82
CA LEU A 85 -0.66 1.90 -5.77
C LEU A 85 -1.78 0.91 -5.48
N GLU A 86 -1.43 -0.37 -5.37
CA GLU A 86 -2.40 -1.40 -5.06
C GLU A 86 -2.95 -1.23 -3.64
N ARG A 87 -2.08 -1.03 -2.66
CA ARG A 87 -2.49 -1.00 -1.25
C ARG A 87 -3.48 0.12 -0.99
N ILE A 88 -3.23 1.32 -1.50
CA ILE A 88 -4.14 2.47 -1.38
C ILE A 88 -5.45 2.19 -2.12
N TRP A 89 -5.38 1.78 -3.39
CA TRP A 89 -6.59 1.55 -4.19
C TRP A 89 -7.49 0.48 -3.54
N ARG A 90 -6.90 -0.64 -3.09
CA ARG A 90 -7.66 -1.73 -2.45
C ARG A 90 -8.20 -1.34 -1.09
N ALA A 91 -7.49 -0.54 -0.31
CA ALA A 91 -7.96 -0.10 1.00
C ALA A 91 -9.32 0.62 0.90
N HIS A 92 -9.54 1.38 -0.20
CA HIS A 92 -10.82 2.03 -0.45
C HIS A 92 -11.80 1.20 -1.29
N LEU A 93 -11.34 0.41 -2.27
CA LEU A 93 -12.22 -0.13 -3.33
C LEU A 93 -12.22 -1.66 -3.44
N GLY A 94 -11.47 -2.39 -2.61
CA GLY A 94 -11.32 -3.83 -2.81
C GLY A 94 -10.87 -4.67 -1.62
N LEU A 95 -10.95 -4.15 -0.38
CA LEU A 95 -10.55 -4.89 0.81
C LEU A 95 -11.67 -5.04 1.84
N VAL A 96 -12.52 -4.03 2.01
CA VAL A 96 -13.57 -3.99 3.04
C VAL A 96 -14.91 -3.61 2.43
N GLU A 97 -16.00 -4.10 3.04
CA GLU A 97 -17.37 -3.78 2.61
C GLU A 97 -17.77 -2.33 2.89
N ARG A 98 -17.18 -1.74 3.93
CA ARG A 98 -17.46 -0.37 4.38
C ARG A 98 -16.14 0.40 4.51
N PRO A 99 -15.58 0.86 3.39
CA PRO A 99 -14.32 1.61 3.40
C PRO A 99 -14.51 2.94 4.11
N SER A 100 -13.43 3.43 4.74
CA SER A 100 -13.40 4.80 5.27
C SER A 100 -13.35 5.81 4.13
N ASP A 101 -14.06 6.93 4.29
CA ASP A 101 -14.04 8.04 3.32
C ASP A 101 -12.63 8.63 3.18
N VAL A 102 -11.90 8.67 4.29
CA VAL A 102 -10.51 9.13 4.35
C VAL A 102 -9.68 8.10 5.11
N ILE A 103 -8.54 7.74 4.55
CA ILE A 103 -7.52 6.90 5.20
C ILE A 103 -6.25 7.74 5.33
N VAL A 104 -5.54 7.61 6.43
CA VAL A 104 -4.29 8.32 6.67
C VAL A 104 -3.19 7.35 7.08
N SER A 105 -1.97 7.62 6.63
CA SER A 105 -0.76 7.02 7.16
C SER A 105 0.00 8.07 7.96
N LEU A 106 0.27 7.75 9.22
CA LEU A 106 0.99 8.64 10.12
C LEU A 106 2.50 8.57 9.84
N LYS A 107 3.22 9.59 10.29
CA LYS A 107 4.67 9.59 10.37
C LYS A 107 5.12 8.67 11.50
N GLU A 108 6.36 8.21 11.41
CA GLU A 108 7.00 7.45 12.48
C GLU A 108 6.93 8.22 13.82
N GLY A 109 6.79 7.49 14.91
CA GLY A 109 6.64 8.06 16.26
C GLY A 109 5.25 8.64 16.57
N HIS A 110 4.30 8.61 15.62
CA HIS A 110 2.94 9.07 15.83
C HIS A 110 1.95 7.90 15.86
N ASN A 111 0.93 8.01 16.71
CA ASN A 111 -0.18 7.08 16.78
C ASN A 111 -1.50 7.85 16.88
N PHE A 112 -2.61 7.15 16.64
CA PHE A 112 -3.95 7.68 16.84
C PHE A 112 -4.72 6.77 17.79
N GLY A 113 -5.27 7.33 18.86
CA GLY A 113 -6.00 6.59 19.87
C GLY A 113 -6.39 7.45 21.07
N SER A 114 -6.92 6.80 22.11
CA SER A 114 -7.27 7.50 23.34
C SER A 114 -6.02 8.02 24.06
N GLN A 115 -6.00 9.33 24.36
CA GLN A 115 -4.94 9.92 25.17
C GLN A 115 -4.85 9.30 26.57
N SER A 116 -5.99 8.94 27.17
CA SER A 116 -6.00 8.32 28.50
C SER A 116 -5.35 6.94 28.48
N PHE A 117 -5.49 6.20 27.39
CA PHE A 117 -4.83 4.92 27.19
C PHE A 117 -3.33 5.11 26.91
N ALA A 118 -2.98 6.04 26.01
CA ALA A 118 -1.59 6.36 25.69
C ALA A 118 -0.78 6.81 26.91
N GLY A 119 -1.42 7.47 27.90
CA GLY A 119 -0.78 7.84 29.17
C GLY A 119 -0.61 6.69 30.17
N GLN A 120 -1.21 5.52 29.93
CA GLN A 120 -1.15 4.36 30.83
C GLN A 120 -0.23 3.24 30.34
N VAL A 121 0.25 3.30 29.10
CA VAL A 121 1.10 2.27 28.51
C VAL A 121 2.28 2.88 27.78
N GLU A 122 3.42 2.22 27.83
CA GLU A 122 4.54 2.54 26.95
C GLU A 122 4.36 1.76 25.65
N VAL A 123 3.97 2.45 24.58
CA VAL A 123 3.81 1.84 23.26
C VAL A 123 5.17 1.76 22.59
N ALA A 124 5.76 0.55 22.58
CA ALA A 124 7.06 0.32 21.95
C ALA A 124 7.00 0.38 20.41
N SER A 125 5.89 -0.08 19.81
CA SER A 125 5.68 -0.04 18.35
C SER A 125 4.21 -0.24 17.98
N THR A 126 3.81 0.32 16.84
CA THR A 126 2.52 0.09 16.19
C THR A 126 2.73 -0.23 14.71
N HIS A 127 1.79 -0.94 14.10
CA HIS A 127 1.79 -1.22 12.66
C HIS A 127 0.48 -0.73 12.03
N GLY A 128 0.39 -0.82 10.70
CA GLY A 128 -0.84 -0.51 9.95
C GLY A 128 -0.77 0.74 9.09
N GLY A 129 0.33 1.48 9.13
CA GLY A 129 0.62 2.53 8.15
C GLY A 129 1.07 1.97 6.81
N LEU A 130 1.24 2.85 5.83
CA LEU A 130 1.71 2.50 4.49
C LEU A 130 3.22 2.20 4.45
N ARG A 131 4.00 2.59 5.46
CA ARG A 131 5.47 2.52 5.43
C ARG A 131 5.99 1.08 5.39
N ASN A 132 7.14 0.88 4.75
CA ASN A 132 7.82 -0.41 4.67
C ASN A 132 8.01 -1.07 6.05
N SER A 133 8.59 -0.32 7.00
CA SER A 133 8.87 -0.77 8.36
C SER A 133 7.62 -1.23 9.14
N GLU A 134 6.43 -0.86 8.68
CA GLU A 134 5.14 -1.16 9.32
C GLU A 134 4.31 -2.20 8.55
N SER A 135 4.81 -2.68 7.41
CA SER A 135 4.00 -3.38 6.40
C SER A 135 4.60 -4.69 5.87
N VAL A 136 5.92 -4.82 5.88
CA VAL A 136 6.61 -5.98 5.29
C VAL A 136 6.78 -7.08 6.32
N THR A 137 6.63 -8.32 5.87
CA THR A 137 6.91 -9.53 6.64
C THR A 137 7.56 -10.57 5.71
N PHE A 138 8.00 -11.69 6.27
CA PHE A 138 8.63 -12.76 5.52
C PHE A 138 7.86 -14.08 5.65
N ILE A 139 7.98 -14.93 4.64
CA ILE A 139 7.50 -16.30 4.64
C ILE A 139 8.68 -17.23 4.38
N MET A 140 8.73 -18.36 5.09
CA MET A 140 9.75 -19.38 4.92
C MET A 140 9.11 -20.70 4.53
N SER A 141 9.78 -21.45 3.65
CA SER A 141 9.35 -22.77 3.21
C SER A 141 10.53 -23.73 3.23
N THR A 142 10.28 -24.95 3.71
CA THR A 142 11.22 -26.09 3.61
C THR A 142 10.91 -27.01 2.44
N ILE A 143 9.79 -26.79 1.74
CA ILE A 143 9.33 -27.61 0.61
C ILE A 143 10.04 -27.21 -0.68
N GLY A 144 10.33 -25.92 -0.83
CA GLY A 144 11.04 -25.37 -1.98
C GLY A 144 10.96 -23.84 -2.02
N PRO A 145 11.54 -23.22 -3.06
CA PRO A 145 11.61 -21.77 -3.17
C PRO A 145 10.23 -21.15 -3.41
N LEU A 146 10.00 -20.00 -2.79
CA LEU A 146 8.88 -19.10 -3.09
C LEU A 146 9.41 -17.90 -3.89
N PRO A 147 8.54 -17.13 -4.58
CA PRO A 147 8.97 -15.89 -5.21
C PRO A 147 9.67 -14.96 -4.21
N PRO A 148 10.68 -14.19 -4.65
CA PRO A 148 11.43 -13.30 -3.77
C PRO A 148 10.57 -12.21 -3.14
N VAL A 149 9.49 -11.81 -3.82
CA VAL A 149 8.51 -10.83 -3.35
C VAL A 149 7.12 -11.30 -3.75
N MET A 150 6.18 -11.17 -2.82
CA MET A 150 4.78 -11.52 -3.05
C MET A 150 3.88 -10.75 -2.10
N ARG A 151 2.59 -10.62 -2.45
CA ARG A 151 1.58 -10.11 -1.52
C ARG A 151 1.09 -11.24 -0.65
N SER A 152 0.62 -10.93 0.57
CA SER A 152 0.06 -11.96 1.46
C SER A 152 -1.12 -12.72 0.84
N ARG A 153 -1.91 -12.07 -0.04
CA ARG A 153 -3.00 -12.72 -0.76
C ARG A 153 -2.54 -13.71 -1.83
N ASP A 154 -1.28 -13.63 -2.25
CA ASP A 154 -0.71 -14.50 -3.28
C ASP A 154 -0.20 -15.81 -2.64
N ILE A 155 -0.13 -15.88 -1.30
CA ILE A 155 0.33 -17.07 -0.56
C ILE A 155 -0.45 -18.33 -0.95
N PRO A 156 -1.80 -18.35 -0.98
CA PRO A 156 -2.54 -19.54 -1.38
C PRO A 156 -2.21 -20.06 -2.79
N ALA A 157 -2.01 -19.17 -3.76
CA ALA A 157 -1.68 -19.57 -5.13
C ALA A 157 -0.27 -20.15 -5.20
N ASN A 158 0.71 -19.47 -4.60
CA ASN A 158 2.10 -19.92 -4.59
C ASN A 158 2.30 -21.21 -3.80
N MET A 159 1.60 -21.37 -2.68
CA MET A 159 1.65 -22.62 -1.90
C MET A 159 0.98 -23.76 -2.65
N ARG A 160 -0.08 -23.50 -3.41
CA ARG A 160 -0.72 -24.52 -4.26
C ARG A 160 0.22 -25.00 -5.35
N GLU A 161 0.87 -24.08 -6.04
CA GLU A 161 1.88 -24.40 -7.05
C GLU A 161 3.05 -25.20 -6.46
N LEU A 162 3.54 -24.79 -5.28
CA LEU A 162 4.67 -25.45 -4.63
C LEU A 162 4.36 -26.86 -4.09
N THR A 163 3.12 -27.10 -3.67
CA THR A 163 2.73 -28.36 -3.00
C THR A 163 1.89 -29.30 -3.84
N ASP A 164 1.43 -28.85 -5.01
CA ASP A 164 0.42 -29.52 -5.84
C ASP A 164 -0.87 -29.89 -5.05
N ARG A 165 -1.23 -29.04 -4.06
CA ARG A 165 -2.36 -29.25 -3.15
C ARG A 165 -3.09 -27.94 -2.84
N PRO A 166 -4.39 -27.99 -2.48
CA PRO A 166 -5.10 -26.82 -1.98
C PRO A 166 -4.41 -26.22 -0.74
N TRP A 167 -4.37 -24.89 -0.66
CA TRP A 167 -3.84 -24.15 0.49
C TRP A 167 -4.78 -23.00 0.88
N PRO A 168 -5.03 -22.76 2.19
CA PRO A 168 -4.64 -23.62 3.31
C PRO A 168 -5.40 -24.96 3.26
N LEU A 169 -4.80 -26.01 3.83
CA LEU A 169 -5.42 -27.34 3.88
C LEU A 169 -6.75 -27.27 4.65
N GLY A 170 -7.80 -27.89 4.10
CA GLY A 170 -9.09 -28.04 4.81
C GLY A 170 -10.02 -26.83 4.78
N LYS A 171 -9.84 -25.90 3.84
CA LYS A 171 -10.89 -24.95 3.43
C LYS A 171 -11.58 -25.41 2.16
#